data_AF-A0A7G9RIY0-F1
#
_entry.id   AF-A0A7G9RIY0-F1
#
_cell.length_a   1.000
_cell.length_b   1.000
_cell.length_c   1.000
_cell.angle_alpha   90.00
_cell.angle_beta   90.00
_cell.angle_gamma   90.00
#
_symmetry.space_group_name_H-M   'P 1'
#
loop_
_entity.id
_entity.type
_entity.pdbx_description
1 polymer ?
#
loop_
_entity_poly.entity_id
_entity_poly.type
_entity_poly.pdbx_seq_one_letter_code
_entity_poly.pdbx_strand_id
1 'polypeptide(L)'
;MPANINSHVVRLHRFMPFSAAHDQIYEEYQTGDDNLDLATVAISYAADAIRAGARCVILTGDAGHGKTHMCRRLIETSLLGHGPGSARKFLLESCDGSSAIPPASGIEGVPLRIHKDLSEIQPPSNAATLLEEAGTRGNEALVVCANEGRLRAIISSKNAGPVCRSISKLFKDSFECGVTANAEGTVHIINLNYQSVAARSDEFPDSLLRRVLVSWVSDGR
;
A
#
# COMPACT_ATOMS: atom_id res chain seq x y z
N MET A 1 19.75 30.16 20.95
CA MET A 1 19.13 28.81 20.94
C MET A 1 18.41 28.67 19.61
N PRO A 2 18.64 27.61 18.82
CA PRO A 2 17.84 27.40 17.62
C PRO A 2 16.37 27.22 18.03
N ALA A 3 15.46 27.88 17.32
CA ALA A 3 14.03 27.71 17.57
C ALA A 3 13.67 26.24 17.30
N ASN A 4 12.99 25.58 18.24
CA ASN A 4 12.36 24.29 17.99
C ASN A 4 11.23 24.52 16.98
N ILE A 5 11.52 24.34 15.70
CA ILE A 5 10.52 24.39 14.64
C ILE A 5 9.81 23.05 14.67
N ASN A 6 8.49 23.10 14.85
CA ASN A 6 7.62 21.92 14.80
C ASN A 6 7.82 21.16 13.48
N SER A 7 8.04 19.85 13.54
CA SER A 7 8.36 19.04 12.36
C SER A 7 7.21 19.02 11.35
N HIS A 8 5.94 19.14 11.80
CA HIS A 8 4.79 19.27 10.88
C HIS A 8 4.84 20.56 10.07
N VAL A 9 5.38 21.65 10.61
CA VAL A 9 5.57 22.92 9.87
C VAL A 9 6.64 22.76 8.79
N VAL A 10 7.76 22.09 9.12
CA VAL A 10 8.80 21.75 8.14
C VAL A 10 8.22 20.87 7.03
N ARG A 11 7.31 19.95 7.38
CA ARG A 11 6.64 19.05 6.44
C ARG A 11 5.67 19.78 5.51
N LEU A 12 4.83 20.67 6.03
CA LEU A 12 3.90 21.48 5.22
C LEU A 12 4.64 22.34 4.20
N HIS A 13 5.84 22.81 4.53
CA HIS A 13 6.68 23.59 3.63
C HIS A 13 7.05 22.81 2.34
N ARG A 14 7.07 21.47 2.37
CA ARG A 14 7.39 20.63 1.20
C ARG A 14 6.27 20.60 0.17
N PHE A 15 5.02 20.79 0.60
CA PHE A 15 3.86 20.90 -0.27
C PHE A 15 3.76 22.26 -0.97
N MET A 16 4.65 23.22 -0.63
CA MET A 16 4.74 24.46 -1.38
C MET A 16 5.47 24.23 -2.72
N PRO A 17 4.91 24.70 -3.85
CA PRO A 17 5.43 24.44 -5.19
C PRO A 17 6.82 25.04 -5.48
N PHE A 18 7.41 25.76 -4.54
CA PHE A 18 8.72 26.43 -4.67
C PHE A 18 9.76 25.96 -3.63
N SER A 19 9.48 24.90 -2.87
CA SER A 19 10.46 24.33 -1.95
C SER A 19 11.45 23.43 -2.68
N ALA A 20 12.74 23.55 -2.37
CA ALA A 20 13.79 22.64 -2.87
C ALA A 20 13.60 21.18 -2.42
N ALA A 21 12.69 20.92 -1.47
CA ALA A 21 12.35 19.59 -0.94
C ALA A 21 11.02 19.04 -1.49
N HIS A 22 10.56 19.55 -2.65
CA HIS A 22 9.31 19.11 -3.28
C HIS A 22 9.37 17.64 -3.75
N ASP A 23 10.55 17.12 -4.05
CA ASP A 23 10.82 15.72 -4.35
C ASP A 23 10.55 14.79 -3.15
N GLN A 24 10.66 15.27 -1.91
CA GLN A 24 10.36 14.52 -0.70
C GLN A 24 8.86 14.31 -0.42
N ILE A 25 7.98 14.77 -1.32
CA ILE A 25 6.55 14.44 -1.27
C ILE A 25 6.34 12.95 -1.57
N TYR A 26 7.16 12.34 -2.44
CA TYR A 26 7.06 10.91 -2.73
C TYR A 26 7.62 10.07 -1.58
N GLU A 27 6.89 9.02 -1.21
CA GLU A 27 7.21 8.17 -0.06
C GLU A 27 8.63 7.57 -0.15
N GLU A 28 9.09 7.22 -1.35
CA GLU A 28 10.42 6.66 -1.60
C GLU A 28 11.59 7.62 -1.28
N TYR A 29 11.34 8.93 -1.22
CA TYR A 29 12.36 9.95 -0.96
C TYR A 29 12.27 10.55 0.46
N GLN A 30 11.34 10.09 1.31
CA GLN A 30 11.22 10.57 2.70
C GLN A 30 12.33 9.98 3.60
N THR A 31 12.85 10.77 4.56
CA THR A 31 13.83 10.32 5.58
C THR A 31 13.23 10.24 6.98
N GLY A 32 13.86 9.43 7.85
CA GLY A 32 13.23 8.76 9.01
C GLY A 32 12.72 9.65 10.15
N ASP A 33 13.14 10.90 10.25
CA ASP A 33 12.65 11.83 11.29
C ASP A 33 11.33 12.53 10.90
N ASP A 34 10.89 12.41 9.64
CA ASP A 34 9.79 13.22 9.08
C ASP A 34 8.47 12.46 8.86
N ASN A 35 8.38 11.20 9.28
CA ASN A 35 7.24 10.34 8.91
C ASN A 35 6.14 10.33 9.96
N LEU A 36 4.91 10.58 9.52
CA LEU A 36 3.72 10.51 10.37
C LEU A 36 3.24 9.07 10.26
N ASP A 37 3.75 8.23 11.15
CA ASP A 37 3.44 6.79 11.17
C ASP A 37 2.07 6.56 11.79
N LEU A 38 1.04 6.59 10.94
CA LEU A 38 -0.32 6.26 11.34
C LEU A 38 -0.62 4.82 10.94
N ALA A 39 -0.55 3.91 11.91
CA ALA A 39 -1.12 2.57 11.76
C ALA A 39 -2.60 2.67 11.36
N THR A 40 -2.98 1.92 10.33
CA THR A 40 -4.35 1.84 9.79
C THR A 40 -4.83 0.40 9.76
N VAL A 41 -6.15 0.22 9.86
CA VAL A 41 -6.81 -1.10 9.73
C VAL A 41 -6.54 -1.73 8.35
N ALA A 42 -6.32 -0.93 7.31
CA ALA A 42 -5.99 -1.42 5.98
C ALA A 42 -4.63 -2.16 5.95
N ILE A 43 -3.65 -1.68 6.72
CA ILE A 43 -2.32 -2.32 6.79
C ILE A 43 -2.41 -3.65 7.53
N SER A 44 -3.09 -3.70 8.68
CA SER A 44 -3.27 -4.95 9.42
C SER A 44 -4.06 -5.97 8.61
N TYR A 45 -5.17 -5.55 7.98
CA TYR A 45 -5.97 -6.40 7.12
C TYR A 45 -5.15 -7.00 5.95
N ALA A 46 -4.35 -6.18 5.26
CA ALA A 46 -3.51 -6.67 4.17
C ALA A 46 -2.49 -7.72 4.66
N ALA A 47 -1.85 -7.46 5.80
CA ALA A 47 -0.88 -8.38 6.38
C ALA A 47 -1.55 -9.70 6.80
N ASP A 48 -2.70 -9.64 7.45
CA ASP A 48 -3.43 -10.81 7.93
C ASP A 48 -3.99 -11.65 6.77
N ALA A 49 -4.49 -11.00 5.72
CA ALA A 49 -4.92 -11.68 4.50
C ALA A 49 -3.76 -12.46 3.86
N ILE A 50 -2.58 -11.83 3.74
CA ILE A 50 -1.40 -12.50 3.16
C ILE A 50 -0.95 -13.67 4.04
N ARG A 51 -0.93 -13.52 5.37
CA ARG A 51 -0.64 -14.63 6.29
C ARG A 51 -1.65 -15.77 6.20
N ALA A 52 -2.92 -15.45 5.94
CA ALA A 52 -3.99 -16.42 5.78
C ALA A 52 -3.97 -17.14 4.41
N GLY A 53 -3.04 -16.78 3.51
CA GLY A 53 -2.87 -17.44 2.21
C GLY A 53 -3.39 -16.63 1.01
N ALA A 54 -3.66 -15.34 1.17
CA ALA A 54 -3.94 -14.47 0.03
C ALA A 54 -2.77 -14.47 -0.96
N ARG A 55 -3.09 -14.70 -2.23
CA ARG A 55 -2.12 -14.74 -3.34
C ARG A 55 -2.03 -13.41 -4.06
N CYS A 56 -3.09 -12.62 -4.03
CA CYS A 56 -3.16 -11.33 -4.68
C CYS A 56 -3.91 -10.32 -3.80
N VAL A 57 -3.25 -9.20 -3.49
CA VAL A 57 -3.83 -8.06 -2.78
C VAL A 57 -3.75 -6.84 -3.67
N ILE A 58 -4.89 -6.24 -3.98
CA ILE A 58 -5.00 -5.05 -4.82
C ILE A 58 -5.28 -3.85 -3.93
N LEU A 59 -4.36 -2.89 -3.94
CA LEU A 59 -4.51 -1.58 -3.33
C LEU A 59 -5.03 -0.60 -4.38
N THR A 60 -6.29 -0.19 -4.23
CA THR A 60 -6.91 0.80 -5.13
C THR A 60 -7.26 2.08 -4.39
N GLY A 61 -7.33 3.20 -5.10
CA GLY A 61 -7.68 4.50 -4.56
C GLY A 61 -6.99 5.61 -5.34
N ASP A 62 -7.29 6.87 -5.02
CA ASP A 62 -6.77 8.00 -5.79
C ASP A 62 -5.29 8.30 -5.47
N ALA A 63 -4.70 9.23 -6.20
CA ALA A 63 -3.36 9.73 -5.89
C ALA A 63 -3.32 10.28 -4.45
N GLY A 64 -2.21 10.06 -3.74
CA GLY A 64 -2.06 10.51 -2.36
C GLY A 64 -2.79 9.69 -1.29
N HIS A 65 -3.56 8.65 -1.64
CA HIS A 65 -4.28 7.81 -0.66
C HIS A 65 -3.39 6.75 0.04
N GLY A 66 -2.06 6.90 -0.03
CA GLY A 66 -1.14 6.05 0.75
C GLY A 66 -0.85 4.66 0.20
N LYS A 67 -1.11 4.38 -1.09
CA LYS A 67 -0.79 3.08 -1.73
C LYS A 67 0.70 2.69 -1.56
N THR A 68 1.62 3.58 -1.94
CA THR A 68 3.07 3.36 -1.79
C THR A 68 3.50 3.27 -0.32
N HIS A 69 2.86 4.07 0.55
CA HIS A 69 3.07 3.99 2.00
C HIS A 69 2.70 2.60 2.53
N MET A 70 1.56 2.03 2.12
CA MET A 70 1.18 0.68 2.50
C MET A 70 2.21 -0.37 2.05
N CYS A 71 2.72 -0.28 0.82
CA CYS A 71 3.78 -1.17 0.34
C CYS A 71 5.02 -1.11 1.25
N ARG A 72 5.46 0.10 1.63
CA ARG A 72 6.57 0.28 2.57
C ARG A 72 6.31 -0.44 3.88
N ARG A 73 5.12 -0.26 4.46
CA ARG A 73 4.74 -0.84 5.76
C ARG A 73 4.65 -2.36 5.75
N LEU A 74 4.23 -2.95 4.62
CA LEU A 74 4.26 -4.40 4.42
C LEU A 74 5.70 -4.93 4.38
N ILE A 75 6.62 -4.23 3.71
CA ILE A 75 8.03 -4.60 3.67
C ILE A 75 8.70 -4.42 5.04
N GLU A 76 8.32 -3.40 5.80
CA GLU A 76 8.87 -3.14 7.13
C GLU A 76 8.21 -4.05 8.19
N THR A 77 7.45 -3.47 9.10
CA THR A 77 7.03 -4.10 10.35
C THR A 77 5.86 -5.06 10.20
N SER A 78 5.12 -4.99 9.07
CA SER A 78 3.84 -5.68 8.96
C SER A 78 3.96 -7.09 8.39
N LEU A 79 4.98 -7.42 7.60
CA LEU A 79 5.18 -8.78 7.07
C LEU A 79 6.64 -9.21 6.98
N LEU A 80 7.50 -8.42 6.34
CA LEU A 80 8.85 -8.91 5.97
C LEU A 80 9.94 -8.56 6.98
N GLY A 81 9.71 -7.61 7.89
CA GLY A 81 10.64 -7.24 8.97
C GLY A 81 11.86 -6.43 8.54
N HIS A 82 11.85 -5.82 7.35
CA HIS A 82 12.98 -5.00 6.91
C HIS A 82 13.04 -3.65 7.63
N GLY A 83 14.25 -3.13 7.82
CA GLY A 83 14.43 -1.77 8.34
C GLY A 83 13.97 -0.70 7.34
N PRO A 84 13.66 0.53 7.80
CA PRO A 84 13.15 1.61 6.94
C PRO A 84 14.06 2.01 5.77
N GLY A 85 15.39 1.85 5.92
CA GLY A 85 16.34 2.09 4.84
C GLY A 85 16.24 1.05 3.73
N SER A 86 16.21 -0.24 4.10
CA SER A 86 16.08 -1.35 3.15
C SER A 86 14.73 -1.34 2.46
N ALA A 87 13.64 -1.05 3.18
CA ALA A 87 12.31 -0.95 2.59
C ALA A 87 12.22 0.12 1.49
N ARG A 88 12.83 1.29 1.72
CA ARG A 88 12.92 2.36 0.70
C ARG A 88 13.73 1.92 -0.52
N LYS A 89 14.84 1.23 -0.30
CA LYS A 89 15.63 0.66 -1.40
C LYS A 89 14.78 -0.31 -2.24
N PHE A 90 14.01 -1.19 -1.61
CA PHE A 90 13.10 -2.09 -2.33
C PHE A 90 12.00 -1.36 -3.10
N LEU A 91 11.44 -0.26 -2.56
CA LEU A 91 10.45 0.56 -3.28
C LEU A 91 11.00 1.20 -4.56
N LEU A 92 12.28 1.61 -4.52
CA LEU A 92 12.97 2.20 -5.65
C LEU A 92 13.38 1.15 -6.69
N GLU A 93 13.91 0.01 -6.23
CA GLU A 93 14.65 -0.92 -7.09
C GLU A 93 13.90 -2.24 -7.40
N SER A 94 12.87 -2.61 -6.64
CA SER A 94 12.30 -3.98 -6.69
C SER A 94 10.77 -4.04 -6.69
N CYS A 95 10.08 -2.90 -6.67
CA CYS A 95 8.61 -2.84 -6.64
C CYS A 95 7.99 -2.63 -8.04
N ASP A 96 8.56 -3.25 -9.06
CA ASP A 96 8.09 -3.28 -10.46
C ASP A 96 7.39 -4.61 -10.82
N GLY A 97 7.17 -5.47 -9.84
CA GLY A 97 6.59 -6.80 -10.02
C GLY A 97 7.53 -7.84 -10.64
N SER A 98 8.80 -7.53 -10.91
CA SER A 98 9.75 -8.44 -11.56
C SER A 98 10.37 -9.47 -10.62
N SER A 99 10.52 -9.14 -9.34
CA SER A 99 11.09 -10.01 -8.31
C SER A 99 10.27 -9.99 -7.01
N ALA A 100 10.39 -11.04 -6.22
CA ALA A 100 9.81 -11.10 -4.89
C ALA A 100 10.84 -10.68 -3.85
N ILE A 101 10.40 -9.87 -2.88
CA ILE A 101 11.17 -9.43 -1.74
C ILE A 101 11.03 -10.51 -0.66
N PRO A 102 12.12 -11.17 -0.26
CA PRO A 102 12.07 -12.18 0.79
C PRO A 102 11.91 -11.52 2.18
N PRO A 103 11.47 -12.29 3.20
CA PRO A 103 11.55 -11.85 4.59
C PRO A 103 13.00 -11.51 4.99
N ALA A 104 13.14 -10.61 5.96
CA ALA A 104 14.42 -10.30 6.59
C ALA A 104 14.97 -11.52 7.35
N SER A 105 16.27 -11.52 7.62
CA SER A 105 16.93 -12.62 8.33
C SER A 105 16.30 -12.85 9.70
N GLY A 106 15.91 -14.09 9.99
CA GLY A 106 15.26 -14.46 11.25
C GLY A 106 13.75 -14.17 11.30
N ILE A 107 13.15 -13.69 10.21
CA ILE A 107 11.71 -13.48 10.09
C ILE A 107 11.12 -14.57 9.20
N GLU A 108 10.11 -15.27 9.71
CA GLU A 108 9.27 -16.16 8.90
C GLU A 108 8.13 -15.37 8.27
N GLY A 109 7.94 -15.52 6.96
CA GLY A 109 6.90 -14.81 6.24
C GLY A 109 6.79 -15.22 4.78
N VAL A 110 5.70 -14.82 4.13
CA VAL A 110 5.49 -15.03 2.70
C VAL A 110 6.24 -13.95 1.92
N PRO A 111 7.13 -14.31 0.98
CA PRO A 111 7.77 -13.34 0.09
C PRO A 111 6.74 -12.49 -0.66
N LEU A 112 7.02 -11.19 -0.79
CA LEU A 112 6.12 -10.25 -1.44
C LEU A 112 6.65 -9.82 -2.79
N ARG A 113 5.85 -10.03 -3.84
CA ARG A 113 6.04 -9.37 -5.12
C ARG A 113 5.18 -8.12 -5.12
N ILE A 114 5.78 -6.96 -5.35
CA ILE A 114 5.05 -5.69 -5.27
C ILE A 114 5.14 -4.99 -6.63
N HIS A 115 4.00 -4.50 -7.13
CA HIS A 115 3.96 -3.58 -8.26
C HIS A 115 3.35 -2.24 -7.83
N LYS A 116 4.17 -1.19 -7.74
CA LYS A 116 3.78 0.09 -7.13
C LYS A 116 2.85 0.96 -7.99
N ASP A 117 2.82 0.77 -9.30
CA ASP A 117 1.82 1.39 -10.18
C ASP A 117 1.55 0.57 -11.45
N LEU A 118 0.46 -0.19 -11.50
CA LEU A 118 0.09 -0.95 -12.71
C LEU A 118 -0.18 -0.08 -13.95
N SER A 119 -0.25 1.25 -13.81
CA SER A 119 -0.37 2.19 -14.93
C SER A 119 0.88 2.21 -15.81
N GLU A 120 2.05 1.90 -15.24
CA GLU A 120 3.34 1.87 -15.95
C GLU A 120 3.44 0.69 -16.93
N ILE A 121 2.76 -0.43 -16.64
CA ILE A 121 2.75 -1.58 -17.54
C ILE A 121 1.84 -1.30 -18.74
N GLN A 122 2.46 -1.14 -19.91
CA GLN A 122 1.77 -1.05 -21.19
C GLN A 122 2.19 -2.20 -22.11
N PRO A 123 1.27 -2.73 -22.95
CA PRO A 123 -0.19 -2.51 -22.91
C PRO A 123 -0.86 -3.13 -21.67
N PRO A 124 -2.13 -2.76 -21.34
CA PRO A 124 -2.86 -3.31 -20.20
C PRO A 124 -2.94 -4.85 -20.15
N SER A 125 -2.83 -5.51 -21.31
CA SER A 125 -2.78 -6.97 -21.40
C SER A 125 -1.58 -7.59 -20.70
N ASN A 126 -0.45 -6.89 -20.60
CA ASN A 126 0.72 -7.37 -19.87
C ASN A 126 0.48 -7.32 -18.36
N ALA A 127 -0.21 -6.29 -17.87
CA ALA A 127 -0.60 -6.20 -16.46
C ALA A 127 -1.62 -7.29 -16.10
N ALA A 128 -2.52 -7.64 -17.02
CA ALA A 128 -3.45 -8.75 -16.83
C ALA A 128 -2.69 -10.08 -16.68
N THR A 129 -1.65 -10.31 -17.48
CA THR A 129 -0.79 -11.51 -17.34
C THR A 129 -0.17 -11.59 -15.95
N LEU A 130 0.36 -10.48 -15.40
CA LEU A 130 0.90 -10.44 -14.04
C LEU A 130 -0.15 -10.86 -12.98
N LEU A 131 -1.39 -10.41 -13.13
CA LEU A 131 -2.49 -10.77 -12.24
C LEU A 131 -2.86 -12.25 -12.36
N GLU A 132 -2.90 -12.80 -13.58
CA GLU A 132 -3.18 -14.23 -13.79
C GLU A 132 -2.08 -15.12 -13.21
N GLU A 133 -0.81 -14.73 -13.34
CA GLU A 133 0.33 -15.45 -12.77
C GLU A 133 0.28 -15.51 -11.25
N ALA A 134 -0.27 -14.49 -10.57
CA ALA A 134 -0.47 -14.54 -9.13
C ALA A 134 -1.42 -15.66 -8.69
N GLY A 135 -2.37 -16.06 -9.55
CA GLY A 135 -3.27 -17.18 -9.25
C GLY A 135 -2.55 -18.53 -9.20
N THR A 136 -1.42 -18.68 -9.90
CA THR A 136 -0.69 -19.95 -10.03
C THR A 136 0.51 -20.05 -9.10
N ARG A 137 1.08 -18.93 -8.66
CA ARG A 137 2.20 -18.90 -7.72
C ARG A 137 1.71 -19.18 -6.29
N GLY A 138 2.22 -20.25 -5.67
CA GLY A 138 1.83 -20.68 -4.32
C GLY A 138 2.78 -20.26 -3.19
N ASN A 139 3.98 -19.76 -3.52
CA ASN A 139 5.04 -19.51 -2.55
C ASN A 139 5.35 -18.02 -2.32
N GLU A 140 4.54 -17.13 -2.91
CA GLU A 140 4.68 -15.68 -2.78
C GLU A 140 3.28 -15.04 -2.89
N ALA A 141 3.14 -13.83 -2.34
CA ALA A 141 1.94 -13.02 -2.50
C ALA A 141 2.24 -11.81 -3.38
N LEU A 142 1.35 -11.54 -4.33
CA LEU A 142 1.39 -10.34 -5.17
C LEU A 142 0.63 -9.20 -4.48
N VAL A 143 1.26 -8.06 -4.32
CA VAL A 143 0.63 -6.80 -3.93
C VAL A 143 0.71 -5.83 -5.10
N VAL A 144 -0.43 -5.35 -5.59
CA VAL A 144 -0.45 -4.38 -6.70
C VAL A 144 -1.16 -3.11 -6.30
N CYS A 145 -0.60 -2.00 -6.73
CA CYS A 145 -1.20 -0.68 -6.60
C CYS A 145 -1.76 -0.25 -7.96
N ALA A 146 -3.01 0.16 -7.99
CA ALA A 146 -3.65 0.64 -9.21
C ALA A 146 -4.68 1.72 -8.90
N ASN A 147 -4.84 2.67 -9.83
CA ASN A 147 -6.02 3.53 -9.81
C ASN A 147 -7.22 2.76 -10.35
N GLU A 148 -8.42 3.05 -9.87
CA GLU A 148 -9.65 2.32 -10.23
C GLU A 148 -9.86 2.22 -11.75
N GLY A 149 -9.79 3.35 -12.47
CA GLY A 149 -10.01 3.36 -13.92
C GLY A 149 -8.99 2.49 -14.67
N ARG A 150 -7.74 2.46 -14.21
CA ARG A 150 -6.68 1.64 -14.80
C ARG A 150 -6.92 0.16 -14.51
N LEU A 151 -7.30 -0.19 -13.28
CA LEU A 151 -7.62 -1.56 -12.90
C LEU A 151 -8.76 -2.11 -13.78
N ARG A 152 -9.84 -1.34 -13.98
CA ARG A 152 -10.96 -1.70 -14.87
C ARG A 152 -10.51 -2.00 -16.30
N ALA A 153 -9.58 -1.20 -16.85
CA ALA A 153 -9.04 -1.41 -18.19
C ALA A 153 -8.19 -2.69 -18.28
N ILE A 154 -7.40 -3.00 -17.25
CA ILE A 154 -6.54 -4.19 -17.20
C ILE A 154 -7.38 -5.47 -17.14
N ILE A 155 -8.33 -5.54 -16.21
CA ILE A 155 -9.16 -6.74 -15.99
C ILE A 155 -10.18 -6.99 -17.11
N SER A 156 -10.36 -6.01 -18.00
CA SER A 156 -11.19 -6.12 -19.22
C SER A 156 -10.36 -6.33 -20.49
N SER A 157 -9.04 -6.46 -20.37
CA SER A 157 -8.13 -6.56 -21.52
C SER A 157 -8.13 -7.97 -22.14
N LYS A 158 -7.48 -8.10 -23.31
CA LYS A 158 -7.43 -9.36 -24.09
C LYS A 158 -6.88 -10.56 -23.31
N ASN A 159 -5.96 -10.34 -22.36
CA ASN A 159 -5.33 -11.40 -21.56
C ASN A 159 -6.04 -11.64 -20.21
N ALA A 160 -7.21 -11.03 -19.98
CA ALA A 160 -7.97 -11.23 -18.76
C ALA A 160 -8.52 -12.66 -18.68
N GLY A 161 -7.97 -13.45 -17.75
CA GLY A 161 -8.33 -14.83 -17.50
C GLY A 161 -9.24 -15.00 -16.28
N PRO A 162 -9.23 -16.18 -15.65
CA PRO A 162 -10.04 -16.46 -14.45
C PRO A 162 -9.76 -15.52 -13.28
N VAL A 163 -8.50 -15.16 -13.03
CA VAL A 163 -8.14 -14.29 -11.89
C VAL A 163 -8.67 -12.88 -12.13
N CYS A 164 -8.48 -12.32 -13.32
CA CYS A 164 -9.02 -11.02 -13.69
C CYS A 164 -10.56 -10.99 -13.63
N ARG A 165 -11.24 -12.08 -13.99
CA ARG A 165 -12.70 -12.19 -13.82
C ARG A 165 -13.12 -12.22 -12.36
N SER A 166 -12.38 -12.95 -11.51
CA SER A 166 -12.59 -12.93 -10.06
C SER A 166 -12.39 -11.52 -9.49
N ILE A 167 -11.31 -10.84 -9.88
CA ILE A 167 -11.03 -9.44 -9.52
C ILE A 167 -12.16 -8.53 -10.00
N SER A 168 -12.64 -8.66 -11.25
CA SER A 168 -13.71 -7.82 -11.79
C SER A 168 -15.02 -7.98 -11.02
N LYS A 169 -15.39 -9.21 -10.67
CA LYS A 169 -16.55 -9.49 -9.83
C LYS A 169 -16.35 -8.91 -8.43
N LEU A 170 -15.23 -9.21 -7.78
CA LEU A 170 -14.91 -8.72 -6.44
C LEU A 170 -14.86 -7.19 -6.40
N PHE A 171 -14.35 -6.56 -7.45
CA PHE A 171 -14.29 -5.11 -7.56
C PHE A 171 -15.70 -4.53 -7.52
N LYS A 172 -16.63 -5.07 -8.31
CA LYS A 172 -18.04 -4.67 -8.28
C LYS A 172 -18.69 -4.93 -6.91
N ASP A 173 -18.51 -6.13 -6.36
CA ASP A 173 -19.06 -6.54 -5.06
C ASP A 173 -18.52 -5.67 -3.92
N SER A 174 -17.30 -5.13 -4.04
CA SER A 174 -16.71 -4.22 -3.05
C SER A 174 -17.44 -2.88 -2.95
N PHE A 175 -17.98 -2.37 -4.06
CA PHE A 175 -18.77 -1.14 -4.08
C PHE A 175 -20.22 -1.37 -3.66
N GLU A 176 -20.82 -2.48 -4.10
CA GLU A 176 -22.25 -2.75 -3.87
C GLU A 176 -22.51 -3.30 -2.46
N CYS A 177 -21.61 -4.13 -1.95
CA CYS A 177 -21.82 -4.93 -0.74
C CYS A 177 -20.70 -4.78 0.31
N GLY A 178 -19.64 -4.01 0.02
CA GLY A 178 -18.49 -3.86 0.94
C GLY A 178 -17.61 -5.11 1.05
N VAL A 179 -17.71 -6.06 0.12
CA VAL A 179 -16.93 -7.30 0.14
C VAL A 179 -15.51 -7.04 -0.36
N THR A 180 -14.50 -7.46 0.41
CA THR A 180 -13.09 -7.16 0.13
C THR A 180 -12.25 -8.39 -0.24
N ALA A 181 -12.83 -9.59 -0.22
CA ALA A 181 -12.18 -10.85 -0.59
C ALA A 181 -13.09 -11.70 -1.49
N ASN A 182 -12.50 -12.49 -2.39
CA ASN A 182 -13.24 -13.51 -3.13
C ASN A 182 -13.66 -14.66 -2.20
N ALA A 183 -14.55 -15.54 -2.70
CA ALA A 183 -15.07 -16.66 -1.93
C ALA A 183 -13.98 -17.60 -1.39
N GLU A 184 -12.86 -17.72 -2.10
CA GLU A 184 -11.73 -18.56 -1.73
C GLU A 184 -10.71 -17.87 -0.81
N GLY A 185 -10.85 -16.57 -0.53
CA GLY A 185 -9.88 -15.81 0.28
C GLY A 185 -8.48 -15.71 -0.34
N THR A 186 -8.37 -15.87 -1.66
CA THR A 186 -7.09 -15.85 -2.39
C THR A 186 -6.80 -14.50 -3.05
N VAL A 187 -7.84 -13.71 -3.30
CA VAL A 187 -7.78 -12.40 -3.93
C VAL A 187 -8.50 -11.40 -3.04
N HIS A 188 -7.82 -10.31 -2.71
CA HIS A 188 -8.34 -9.23 -1.88
C HIS A 188 -8.26 -7.89 -2.60
N ILE A 189 -9.28 -7.05 -2.45
CA ILE A 189 -9.27 -5.66 -2.90
C ILE A 189 -9.46 -4.75 -1.69
N ILE A 190 -8.50 -3.86 -1.50
CA ILE A 190 -8.50 -2.85 -0.44
C ILE A 190 -8.64 -1.50 -1.13
N ASN A 191 -9.84 -0.93 -1.05
CA ASN A 191 -10.11 0.40 -1.59
C ASN A 191 -9.82 1.47 -0.54
N LEU A 192 -8.73 2.20 -0.75
CA LEU A 192 -8.23 3.24 0.13
C LEU A 192 -9.06 4.52 0.05
N ASN A 193 -9.92 4.71 -0.95
CA ASN A 193 -10.91 5.79 -0.96
C ASN A 193 -11.95 5.60 0.15
N TYR A 194 -12.14 4.35 0.60
CA TYR A 194 -12.96 3.99 1.76
C TYR A 194 -12.14 3.82 3.03
N GLN A 195 -10.92 4.39 3.10
CA GLN A 195 -10.29 4.71 4.39
C GLN A 195 -11.14 5.78 5.10
N SER A 196 -12.27 5.31 5.59
CA SER A 196 -13.06 5.96 6.61
C SER A 196 -12.11 6.14 7.78
N VAL A 197 -12.19 7.32 8.40
CA VAL A 197 -11.56 7.70 9.65
C VAL A 197 -12.09 6.82 10.79
N ALA A 198 -11.91 5.51 10.70
CA ALA A 198 -12.23 4.55 11.74
C ALA A 198 -11.00 4.44 12.63
N ALA A 199 -10.71 5.52 13.35
CA ALA A 199 -9.80 5.45 14.48
C ALA A 199 -10.61 5.34 15.77
N ARG A 200 -11.52 4.36 15.76
CA ARG A 200 -12.04 3.70 16.95
C ARG A 200 -11.90 2.20 16.72
N SER A 201 -10.75 1.68 17.10
CA SER A 201 -10.63 0.28 17.52
C SER A 201 -10.39 0.26 19.03
N ASP A 202 -10.58 -0.88 19.69
CA ASP A 202 -10.27 -1.02 21.12
C ASP A 202 -8.78 -0.73 21.44
N GLU A 203 -7.90 -0.83 20.44
CA GLU A 203 -6.47 -0.50 20.53
C GLU A 203 -6.15 0.97 20.21
N PHE A 204 -6.99 1.66 19.43
CA PHE A 204 -6.81 3.06 19.04
C PHE A 204 -8.15 3.81 19.13
N PRO A 205 -8.51 4.35 20.31
CA PRO A 205 -9.83 4.96 20.54
C PRO A 205 -9.99 6.36 19.91
N ASP A 206 -8.95 6.90 19.28
CA ASP A 206 -8.85 8.30 18.88
C ASP A 206 -8.88 8.52 17.38
N SER A 207 -9.79 9.39 16.91
CA SER A 207 -9.92 9.80 15.50
C SER A 207 -8.56 10.18 14.87
N LEU A 208 -8.36 9.98 13.56
CA LEU A 208 -7.11 10.38 12.88
C LEU A 208 -6.82 11.86 13.11
N LEU A 209 -7.84 12.72 13.10
CA LEU A 209 -7.70 14.14 13.42
C LEU A 209 -7.14 14.35 14.83
N ARG A 210 -7.64 13.61 15.83
CA ARG A 210 -7.14 13.70 17.21
C ARG A 210 -5.69 13.19 17.29
N ARG A 211 -5.35 12.07 16.63
CA ARG A 211 -3.98 11.55 16.57
C ARG A 211 -3.01 12.55 15.93
N VAL A 212 -3.40 13.17 14.82
CA VAL A 212 -2.63 14.22 14.12
C VAL A 212 -2.46 15.44 15.02
N LEU A 213 -3.53 15.93 15.65
CA LEU A 213 -3.47 17.08 16.57
C LEU A 213 -2.60 16.79 17.80
N VAL A 214 -2.73 15.61 18.40
CA VAL A 214 -1.89 15.18 19.54
C VAL A 214 -0.43 15.11 19.12
N SER A 215 -0.13 14.51 17.96
CA SER A 215 1.23 14.50 17.40
C SER A 215 1.75 15.92 17.20
N TRP A 216 0.96 16.81 16.60
CA TRP A 216 1.34 18.20 16.37
C TRP A 216 1.64 18.94 17.67
N VAL A 217 0.73 18.87 18.65
CA VAL A 217 0.89 19.56 19.94
C VAL A 217 2.08 19.01 20.74
N SER A 218 2.42 17.73 20.57
CA SER A 218 3.54 17.08 21.24
C SER A 218 4.89 17.36 20.56
N ASP A 219 4.88 17.68 19.26
CA ASP A 219 6.06 17.87 18.40
C ASP A 219 6.67 19.28 18.48
N GLY A 220 6.70 19.89 19.67
CA GLY A 220 7.18 21.25 19.83
C GLY A 220 7.15 21.81 21.25
N ARG A 221 7.04 20.93 22.26
CA ARG A 221 7.24 21.26 23.67
C ARG A 221 8.46 20.54 24.21
#